data_AF-A0A9W5Q518-F1
#
_entry.id   AF-A0A9W5Q518-F1
#
_cell.length_a   1.000
_cell.length_b   1.000
_cell.length_c   1.000
_cell.angle_alpha   90.00
_cell.angle_beta   90.00
_cell.angle_gamma   90.00
#
_symmetry.space_group_name_H-M   'P 1'
#
loop_
_entity.id
_entity.type
_entity.pdbx_description
1 polymer ?
#
loop_
_entity_poly.entity_id
_entity_poly.type
_entity_poly.pdbx_seq_one_letter_code
_entity_poly.pdbx_strand_id
1 'polypeptide(L)'
;MTDKLTGLFELQHALDNRIISERNINKSLDEWVVGITLAMESEIDEIRREVNWKWWRNEKPIDKEALQGEVIDMWHFLISLSLICGLSAEDVYRIYLEKNQENHARQDGTSTKEGYEVVGMTCEESRGFAQEIANRLIEGIYRAKNINSTNIPGQLEFDFENGGVK
;
A
#
# COMPACT_ATOMS: atom_id res chain seq x y z
N MET A 1 -14.91 14.30 23.89
CA MET A 1 -14.68 12.85 23.71
C MET A 1 -13.40 12.75 22.91
N THR A 2 -12.33 12.25 23.51
CA THR A 2 -11.05 12.03 22.82
C THR A 2 -11.24 10.97 21.74
N ASP A 3 -10.63 11.14 20.57
CA ASP A 3 -10.67 10.09 19.55
C ASP A 3 -9.81 8.89 19.97
N LYS A 4 -9.98 7.77 19.26
CA LYS A 4 -9.34 6.51 19.66
C LYS A 4 -7.81 6.56 19.56
N LEU A 5 -7.25 7.27 18.57
CA LEU A 5 -5.79 7.31 18.39
C LEU A 5 -5.15 8.15 19.49
N THR A 6 -5.71 9.34 19.75
CA THR A 6 -5.26 10.18 20.87
C THR A 6 -5.42 9.45 22.21
N GLY A 7 -6.52 8.72 22.40
CA GLY A 7 -6.70 7.87 23.58
C GLY A 7 -5.62 6.79 23.75
N LEU A 8 -5.17 6.15 22.66
CA LEU A 8 -4.07 5.18 22.72
C LEU A 8 -2.73 5.84 23.11
N PHE A 9 -2.43 7.01 22.55
CA PHE A 9 -1.22 7.77 22.89
C PHE A 9 -1.22 8.23 24.35
N GLU A 10 -2.35 8.72 24.86
CA GLU A 10 -2.51 9.10 26.27
C GLU A 10 -2.26 7.91 27.22
N LEU A 11 -2.86 6.75 26.92
CA LEU A 11 -2.67 5.53 27.70
C LEU A 11 -1.22 5.05 27.68
N GLN A 12 -0.59 5.05 26.50
CA GLN A 12 0.81 4.63 26.37
C GLN A 12 1.75 5.56 27.10
N HIS A 13 1.57 6.88 26.93
CA HIS A 13 2.37 7.88 27.60
C HIS A 13 2.27 7.76 29.13
N ALA A 14 1.09 7.45 29.66
CA ALA A 14 0.92 7.22 31.09
C ALA A 14 1.66 5.96 31.58
N LEU A 15 1.59 4.86 30.82
CA LEU A 15 2.30 3.62 31.12
C LEU A 15 3.81 3.79 31.05
N ASP A 16 4.33 4.40 29.99
CA ASP A 16 5.77 4.62 29.80
C ASP A 16 6.35 5.47 30.92
N ASN A 17 5.71 6.59 31.26
CA ASN A 17 6.16 7.45 32.35
C ASN A 17 6.15 6.75 33.70
N ARG A 18 5.16 5.88 33.94
CA ARG A 18 5.11 5.05 35.15
C ARG A 18 6.30 4.10 35.20
N ILE A 19 6.58 3.38 34.13
CA ILE A 19 7.71 2.44 34.06
C ILE A 19 9.04 3.19 34.24
N ILE A 20 9.23 4.30 33.52
CA ILE A 20 10.45 5.11 33.55
C ILE A 20 10.73 5.62 34.97
N SER A 21 9.70 6.18 35.63
CA SER A 21 9.83 6.73 36.98
C SER A 21 10.04 5.64 38.04
N GLU A 22 9.22 4.59 38.05
CA GLU A 22 9.32 3.49 39.03
C GLU A 22 10.64 2.71 38.91
N ARG A 23 11.21 2.63 37.70
CA ARG A 23 12.48 1.92 37.44
C ARG A 23 13.71 2.83 37.42
N ASN A 24 13.53 4.13 37.65
CA ASN A 24 14.61 5.14 37.60
C ASN A 24 15.45 5.05 36.31
N ILE A 25 14.78 4.92 35.16
CA ILE A 25 15.44 4.78 33.85
C ILE A 25 15.84 6.16 33.36
N ASN A 26 17.12 6.34 33.07
CA ASN A 26 17.64 7.53 32.41
C ASN A 26 18.38 7.08 31.14
N LYS A 27 17.88 7.48 29.98
CA LYS A 27 18.38 7.10 28.65
C LYS A 27 18.35 8.32 27.74
N SER A 28 19.37 8.44 26.91
CA SER A 28 19.38 9.37 25.77
C SER A 28 18.36 8.95 24.70
N LEU A 29 18.07 9.86 23.75
CA LEU A 29 17.19 9.57 22.62
C LEU A 29 17.66 8.34 21.84
N ASP A 30 18.96 8.26 21.51
CA ASP A 30 19.54 7.14 20.76
C ASP A 30 19.35 5.81 21.51
N GLU A 31 19.59 5.79 22.82
CA GLU A 31 19.39 4.58 23.64
C GLU A 31 17.93 4.14 23.72
N TRP A 32 16.98 5.09 23.73
CA TRP A 32 15.56 4.78 23.67
C TRP A 32 15.16 4.22 22.31
N VAL A 33 15.57 4.87 21.23
CA VAL A 33 15.27 4.41 19.87
C VAL A 33 15.80 2.99 19.67
N VAL A 34 17.07 2.73 20.00
CA VAL A 34 17.67 1.40 19.91
C VAL A 34 16.92 0.38 20.79
N GLY A 35 16.63 0.74 22.04
CA GLY A 35 15.96 -0.16 22.97
C GLY A 35 14.55 -0.55 22.53
N ILE A 36 13.77 0.42 22.05
CA ILE A 36 12.40 0.19 21.59
C ILE A 36 12.41 -0.60 20.27
N THR A 37 13.31 -0.31 19.33
CA THR A 37 13.40 -1.09 18.09
C THR A 37 13.78 -2.55 18.35
N LEU A 38 14.66 -2.81 19.32
CA LEU A 38 14.99 -4.18 19.73
C LEU A 38 13.79 -4.90 20.37
N ALA A 39 12.97 -4.20 21.15
CA ALA A 39 11.73 -4.75 21.69
C ALA A 39 10.75 -5.09 20.56
N MET A 40 10.57 -4.19 19.59
CA MET A 40 9.73 -4.44 18.40
C MET A 40 10.22 -5.65 17.58
N GLU A 41 11.54 -5.83 17.42
CA GLU A 41 12.10 -7.01 16.75
C GLU A 41 11.75 -8.31 17.49
N SER A 42 11.71 -8.27 18.82
CA SER A 42 11.23 -9.40 19.63
C SER A 42 9.77 -9.71 19.32
N GLU A 43 8.88 -8.72 19.36
CA GLU A 43 7.45 -8.90 19.08
C GLU A 43 7.19 -9.42 17.65
N ILE A 44 8.00 -9.02 16.67
CA ILE A 44 7.94 -9.57 15.31
C ILE A 44 8.27 -11.08 15.30
N ASP A 45 9.21 -11.54 16.14
CA ASP A 45 9.47 -12.98 16.29
C ASP A 45 8.31 -13.69 17.01
N GLU A 46 7.65 -13.06 17.97
CA GLU A 46 6.47 -13.60 18.66
C GLU A 46 5.29 -13.75 17.69
N ILE A 47 4.96 -12.71 16.93
CA ILE A 47 4.00 -12.76 15.80
C ILE A 47 4.34 -13.92 14.84
N ARG A 48 5.63 -14.10 14.52
CA ARG A 48 6.08 -15.17 13.64
C ARG A 48 5.84 -16.55 14.24
N ARG A 49 6.01 -16.73 15.55
CA ARG A 49 5.77 -17.99 16.26
C ARG A 49 4.30 -18.39 16.27
N GLU A 50 3.39 -17.43 16.13
CA GLU A 50 1.95 -17.68 16.05
C GLU A 50 1.48 -18.22 14.69
N VAL A 51 2.33 -18.15 13.65
CA VAL A 51 2.03 -18.67 12.31
C VAL A 51 2.92 -19.85 11.91
N ASN A 52 2.56 -20.52 10.81
CA ASN A 52 3.27 -21.68 10.27
C ASN A 52 4.53 -21.29 9.46
N TRP A 53 5.42 -20.48 10.03
CA TRP A 53 6.60 -19.95 9.30
C TRP A 53 7.65 -21.03 8.95
N LYS A 54 7.73 -22.11 9.74
CA LYS A 54 8.65 -23.23 9.49
C LYS A 54 8.06 -24.14 8.42
N TRP A 55 8.37 -23.83 7.16
CA TRP A 55 7.91 -24.59 5.99
C TRP A 55 8.32 -26.08 5.96
N TRP A 56 9.24 -26.50 6.83
CA TRP A 56 9.65 -27.91 7.00
C TRP A 56 8.94 -28.64 8.17
N ARG A 57 7.92 -28.03 8.79
CA ARG A 57 7.11 -28.65 9.85
C ARG A 57 5.66 -28.82 9.39
N ASN A 58 4.95 -29.77 10.01
CA ASN A 58 3.51 -29.92 9.80
C ASN A 58 2.77 -28.67 10.28
N GLU A 59 1.73 -28.31 9.55
CA GLU A 59 0.88 -27.16 9.88
C GLU A 59 0.17 -27.35 11.21
N LYS A 60 0.12 -26.29 12.01
CA LYS A 60 -0.75 -26.15 13.17
C LYS A 60 -1.92 -25.22 12.86
N PRO A 61 -3.07 -25.38 13.54
CA PRO A 61 -4.09 -24.34 13.57
C PRO A 61 -3.50 -23.02 14.09
N ILE A 62 -3.92 -21.91 13.50
CA ILE A 62 -3.53 -20.56 13.95
C ILE A 62 -4.45 -20.13 15.08
N ASP A 63 -3.86 -19.80 16.23
CA ASP A 63 -4.55 -19.11 17.30
C ASP A 63 -4.61 -17.62 16.97
N LYS A 64 -5.82 -17.14 16.64
CA LYS A 64 -6.01 -15.74 16.24
C LYS A 64 -5.93 -14.78 17.42
N GLU A 65 -6.34 -15.20 18.61
CA GLU A 65 -6.33 -14.33 19.78
C GLU A 65 -4.90 -14.08 20.24
N ALA A 66 -4.08 -15.13 20.28
CA ALA A 66 -2.64 -15.00 20.54
C ALA A 66 -1.97 -14.09 19.50
N LEU A 67 -2.19 -14.35 18.20
CA LEU A 67 -1.63 -13.52 17.13
C LEU A 67 -2.05 -12.04 17.24
N GLN A 68 -3.31 -11.77 17.60
CA GLN A 68 -3.78 -10.40 17.81
C GLN A 68 -3.10 -9.74 19.02
N GLY A 69 -2.86 -10.49 20.10
CA GLY A 69 -2.09 -10.04 21.26
C GLY A 69 -0.71 -9.53 20.84
N GLU A 70 0.08 -10.36 20.17
CA GLU A 70 1.44 -10.00 19.75
C GLU A 70 1.47 -8.79 18.78
N VAL A 71 0.44 -8.65 17.94
CA VAL A 71 0.29 -7.44 17.10
C VAL A 71 0.05 -6.20 17.94
N ILE A 72 -0.75 -6.29 19.01
CA ILE A 72 -0.99 -5.17 19.92
C ILE A 72 0.26 -4.83 20.74
N ASP A 73 1.05 -5.82 21.14
CA ASP A 73 2.34 -5.60 21.80
C ASP A 73 3.32 -4.83 20.91
N MET A 74 3.35 -5.14 19.60
CA MET A 74 4.09 -4.33 18.62
C MET A 74 3.55 -2.88 18.55
N TRP A 75 2.24 -2.67 18.67
CA TRP A 75 1.65 -1.32 18.69
C TRP A 75 2.03 -0.52 19.94
N HIS A 76 2.12 -1.15 21.11
CA HIS A 76 2.62 -0.50 22.33
C HIS A 76 3.99 0.13 22.07
N PHE A 77 4.93 -0.65 21.53
CA PHE A 77 6.28 -0.15 21.23
C PHE A 77 6.32 0.87 20.09
N LEU A 78 5.47 0.73 19.06
CA LEU A 78 5.39 1.71 17.98
C LEU A 78 4.89 3.08 18.48
N ILE A 79 3.91 3.09 19.38
CA ILE A 79 3.41 4.32 20.00
C ILE A 79 4.49 4.92 20.92
N SER A 80 5.15 4.11 21.75
CA SER A 80 6.26 4.57 22.58
C SER A 80 7.39 5.18 21.74
N LEU A 81 7.76 4.55 20.62
CA LEU A 81 8.76 5.11 19.70
C LEU A 81 8.31 6.45 19.13
N SER A 82 7.03 6.56 18.74
CA SER A 82 6.46 7.81 18.23
C SER A 82 6.57 8.93 19.27
N LEU A 83 6.17 8.65 20.51
CA LEU A 83 6.26 9.60 21.63
C LEU A 83 7.71 10.03 21.91
N ILE A 84 8.65 9.08 21.96
CA ILE A 84 10.08 9.35 22.16
C ILE A 84 10.65 10.22 21.03
N CYS A 85 10.20 9.99 19.79
CA CYS A 85 10.58 10.81 18.63
C CYS A 85 9.85 12.16 18.56
N GLY A 86 9.03 12.50 19.56
CA GLY A 86 8.33 13.78 19.64
C GLY A 86 7.09 13.87 18.75
N LEU A 87 6.50 12.74 18.34
CA LEU A 87 5.27 12.71 17.56
C LEU A 87 4.05 12.60 18.48
N SER A 88 3.11 13.52 18.31
CA SER A 88 1.75 13.39 18.84
C SER A 88 0.88 12.48 17.94
N ALA A 89 -0.30 12.08 18.45
CA ALA A 89 -1.30 11.39 17.63
C ALA A 89 -1.71 12.22 16.41
N GLU A 90 -1.85 13.54 16.59
CA GLU A 90 -2.16 14.49 15.53
C GLU A 90 -1.03 14.58 14.49
N ASP A 91 0.23 14.59 14.93
CA ASP A 91 1.37 14.57 14.01
C ASP A 91 1.42 13.30 13.18
N VAL A 92 1.22 12.14 13.81
CA VAL A 92 1.15 10.86 13.10
C VAL A 92 0.06 10.88 12.05
N TYR A 93 -1.15 11.34 12.40
CA TYR A 93 -2.25 11.40 11.46
C TYR A 93 -1.97 12.34 10.29
N ARG A 94 -1.50 13.57 10.58
CA ARG A 94 -1.16 14.57 9.57
C ARG A 94 -0.07 14.08 8.61
N ILE A 95 1.05 13.59 9.16
CA ILE A 95 2.19 13.09 8.36
C ILE A 95 1.77 11.85 7.55
N TYR A 96 0.93 10.98 8.11
CA TYR A 96 0.39 9.83 7.39
C TYR A 96 -0.44 10.26 6.18
N LEU A 97 -1.34 11.25 6.33
CA LEU A 97 -2.14 11.77 5.21
C LEU A 97 -1.26 12.34 4.10
N GLU A 98 -0.28 13.17 4.45
CA GLU A 98 0.68 13.73 3.48
C GLU A 98 1.42 12.61 2.74
N LYS A 99 1.91 11.60 3.46
CA LYS A 99 2.62 10.46 2.88
C LYS A 99 1.72 9.58 2.01
N ASN A 100 0.48 9.37 2.43
CA ASN A 100 -0.49 8.57 1.71
C ASN A 100 -0.85 9.23 0.37
N GLN A 101 -1.12 10.55 0.36
CA GLN A 101 -1.36 11.33 -0.86
C GLN A 101 -0.20 11.22 -1.85
N GLU A 102 1.03 11.39 -1.37
CA GLU A 102 2.24 11.26 -2.19
C GLU A 102 2.42 9.82 -2.71
N ASN A 103 2.08 8.79 -1.93
CA ASN A 103 2.13 7.42 -2.41
C ASN A 103 1.08 7.13 -3.50
N HIS A 104 -0.12 7.74 -3.42
CA HIS A 104 -1.10 7.69 -4.50
C HIS A 104 -0.59 8.40 -5.75
N ALA A 105 -0.06 9.62 -5.60
CA ALA A 105 0.52 10.37 -6.71
C ALA A 105 1.64 9.59 -7.44
N ARG A 106 2.41 8.77 -6.71
CA ARG A 106 3.41 7.86 -7.31
C ARG A 106 2.79 6.74 -8.15
N GLN A 107 1.68 6.17 -7.71
CA GLN A 107 1.00 5.12 -8.49
C GLN A 107 0.21 5.70 -9.66
N ASP A 108 -0.22 6.94 -9.55
CA ASP A 108 -0.96 7.66 -10.60
C ASP A 108 -0.04 8.36 -11.61
N GLY A 109 1.28 8.35 -11.38
CA GLY A 109 2.26 8.99 -12.25
C GLY A 109 2.30 10.52 -12.17
N THR A 110 1.67 11.10 -11.14
CA THR A 110 1.60 12.55 -10.92
C THR A 110 2.55 13.04 -9.84
N SER A 111 3.34 12.15 -9.23
CA SER A 111 4.38 12.53 -8.26
C SER A 111 5.56 13.23 -8.95
N THR A 112 6.19 14.16 -8.25
CA THR A 112 7.42 14.83 -8.73
C THR A 112 8.69 14.00 -8.49
N LYS A 113 8.56 12.79 -7.95
CA LYS A 113 9.71 11.88 -7.72
C LYS A 113 9.97 11.02 -8.95
N GLU A 114 11.25 10.90 -9.30
CA GLU A 114 11.72 10.06 -10.41
C GLU A 114 11.39 8.57 -10.21
N GLY A 115 11.17 7.85 -11.33
CA GLY A 115 10.96 6.40 -11.34
C GLY A 115 9.53 5.95 -11.03
N TYR A 116 8.59 6.89 -11.03
CA TYR A 116 7.15 6.67 -10.84
C TYR A 116 6.33 7.15 -12.04
N GLU A 117 6.97 7.43 -13.18
CA GLU A 117 6.25 7.76 -14.40
C GLU A 117 5.37 6.56 -14.79
N VAL A 118 4.05 6.77 -14.84
CA VAL A 118 3.15 5.77 -15.41
C VAL A 118 3.37 5.79 -16.91
N VAL A 119 3.90 4.69 -17.45
CA VAL A 119 3.92 4.45 -18.89
C VAL A 119 2.48 4.20 -19.33
N GLY A 120 1.74 5.28 -19.55
CA GLY A 120 0.49 5.22 -20.29
C GLY A 120 0.79 4.74 -21.70
N MET A 121 -0.17 4.04 -22.33
CA MET A 121 -0.11 3.89 -23.79
C MET A 121 0.00 5.29 -24.39
N THR A 122 0.99 5.48 -25.24
CA THR A 122 1.07 6.65 -26.10
C THR A 122 -0.22 6.78 -26.93
N CYS A 123 -0.49 7.97 -27.46
CA CYS A 123 -1.63 8.15 -28.37
C CYS A 123 -1.55 7.21 -29.59
N GLU A 124 -0.35 6.88 -30.06
CA GLU A 124 -0.15 5.91 -31.15
C GLU A 124 -0.47 4.47 -30.72
N GLU A 125 0.01 4.04 -29.56
CA GLU A 125 -0.31 2.69 -29.03
C GLU A 125 -1.81 2.55 -28.73
N SER A 126 -2.44 3.60 -28.21
CA SER A 126 -3.88 3.66 -27.98
C SER A 126 -4.67 3.54 -29.28
N ARG A 127 -4.22 4.22 -30.36
CA ARG A 127 -4.81 4.12 -31.70
C ARG A 127 -4.61 2.73 -32.31
N GLY A 128 -3.42 2.15 -32.17
CA GLY A 128 -3.12 0.80 -32.64
C GLY A 128 -4.00 -0.26 -31.96
N PHE A 129 -4.16 -0.17 -30.64
CA PHE A 129 -5.04 -1.06 -29.88
C PHE A 129 -6.51 -0.90 -30.27
N ALA A 130 -6.98 0.34 -30.45
CA ALA A 130 -8.34 0.61 -30.92
C ALA A 130 -8.58 0.04 -32.33
N GLN A 131 -7.60 0.17 -33.24
CA GLN A 131 -7.67 -0.39 -34.58
C GLN A 131 -7.70 -1.93 -34.57
N GLU A 132 -6.93 -2.57 -33.69
CA GLU A 132 -6.94 -4.04 -33.56
C GLU A 132 -8.32 -4.55 -33.09
N ILE A 133 -8.92 -3.89 -32.10
CA ILE A 133 -10.28 -4.22 -31.64
C ILE A 133 -11.29 -4.05 -32.76
N ALA A 134 -11.23 -2.93 -33.50
CA ALA A 134 -12.12 -2.67 -34.62
C ALA A 134 -12.00 -3.75 -35.71
N ASN A 135 -10.78 -4.13 -36.08
CA ASN A 135 -10.53 -5.17 -37.08
C ASN A 135 -11.11 -6.53 -36.63
N ARG A 136 -10.91 -6.91 -35.37
CA ARG A 136 -11.46 -8.17 -34.83
C ARG A 136 -12.99 -8.21 -34.82
N LEU A 137 -13.64 -7.09 -34.50
CA LEU A 137 -15.11 -6.98 -34.55
C LEU A 137 -15.63 -7.12 -35.98
N ILE A 138 -14.97 -6.43 -36.93
CA ILE A 138 -15.31 -6.48 -38.35
C ILE A 138 -15.16 -7.91 -38.89
N GLU A 139 -14.05 -8.59 -38.59
CA GLU A 139 -13.86 -10.00 -38.96
C GLU A 139 -14.94 -10.92 -38.36
N GLY A 140 -15.32 -10.70 -37.10
CA GLY A 140 -16.40 -11.43 -36.44
C GLY A 140 -17.74 -11.28 -37.16
N ILE A 141 -18.08 -10.05 -37.58
CA ILE A 141 -19.29 -9.76 -38.35
C ILE A 141 -19.25 -10.46 -39.72
N TYR A 142 -18.11 -10.44 -40.41
CA TYR A 142 -17.98 -11.10 -41.71
C TYR A 142 -18.11 -12.62 -41.60
N ARG A 143 -17.49 -13.24 -40.60
CA ARG A 143 -17.65 -14.67 -40.31
C ARG A 143 -19.11 -15.03 -40.03
N ALA A 144 -19.80 -14.23 -39.21
CA ALA A 144 -21.21 -14.45 -38.88
C ALA A 144 -22.14 -14.33 -40.11
N LYS A 145 -21.76 -13.51 -41.10
CA LYS A 145 -22.53 -13.31 -42.33
C LYS A 145 -22.10 -14.21 -43.50
N ASN A 146 -21.10 -15.07 -43.31
CA ASN A 146 -20.56 -15.97 -44.35
C ASN A 146 -20.09 -15.22 -45.63
N ILE A 147 -19.56 -14.00 -45.46
CA ILE A 147 -19.07 -13.15 -46.56
C ILE A 147 -17.56 -13.36 -46.72
N ASN A 148 -17.11 -13.65 -47.94
CA ASN A 148 -15.68 -13.83 -48.25
C ASN A 148 -14.99 -12.45 -48.33
N SER A 149 -13.98 -12.21 -47.48
CA SER A 149 -13.34 -10.90 -47.28
C SER A 149 -12.44 -10.42 -48.44
N THR A 150 -12.30 -11.21 -49.51
CA THR A 150 -11.35 -10.96 -50.60
C THR A 150 -11.84 -9.99 -51.69
N ASN A 151 -13.07 -9.47 -51.62
CA ASN A 151 -13.65 -8.57 -52.61
C ASN A 151 -14.37 -7.36 -51.99
N ILE A 152 -13.67 -6.53 -51.21
CA ILE A 152 -14.19 -5.24 -50.75
C ILE A 152 -13.21 -4.11 -51.11
N PRO A 153 -13.67 -3.03 -51.77
CA PRO A 153 -12.84 -1.88 -52.10
C PRO A 153 -12.56 -1.05 -50.85
N GLY A 154 -11.28 -0.77 -50.60
CA GLY A 154 -10.80 0.23 -49.64
C GLY A 154 -11.03 -0.11 -48.17
N GLN A 155 -9.94 -0.26 -47.43
CA GLN A 155 -9.93 -0.24 -45.97
C GLN A 155 -10.70 1.01 -45.49
N LEU A 156 -11.71 0.86 -44.64
CA LEU A 156 -12.37 1.99 -43.97
C LEU A 156 -11.30 2.70 -43.12
N GLU A 157 -10.76 3.81 -43.62
CA GLU A 157 -9.85 4.66 -42.84
C GLU A 157 -10.69 5.50 -41.89
N PHE A 158 -10.56 5.24 -40.59
CA PHE A 158 -11.16 6.08 -39.56
C PHE A 158 -10.31 7.34 -39.37
N ASP A 159 -10.93 8.51 -39.54
CA ASP A 159 -10.33 9.81 -39.26
C ASP A 159 -10.51 10.12 -37.77
N PHE A 160 -9.48 9.79 -36.99
CA PHE A 160 -9.45 10.02 -35.55
C PHE A 160 -9.22 11.49 -35.16
N GLU A 161 -8.89 12.38 -36.09
CA GLU A 161 -8.78 13.82 -35.82
C GLU A 161 -10.14 14.51 -35.91
N ASN A 162 -11.03 14.04 -36.79
CA ASN A 162 -12.35 14.64 -37.00
C ASN A 162 -13.54 13.76 -36.53
N GLY A 163 -13.27 12.56 -36.01
CA GLY A 163 -14.29 11.69 -35.42
C GLY A 163 -15.23 11.02 -36.44
N GLY A 164 -14.70 10.60 -37.60
CA GLY A 164 -15.50 10.03 -38.69
C GLY A 164 -14.81 8.90 -39.47
N VAL A 165 -15.46 8.42 -40.52
CA VAL A 165 -14.93 7.48 -41.51
C VAL A 165 -14.66 8.26 -42.80
N LYS A 166 -13.49 8.07 -43.43
CA LYS A 166 -13.20 8.65 -44.75
C LYS A 166 -14.03 8.05 -45.86
#